data_AF-A0A4Y3KNG9-F1
#
_entry.id   AF-A0A4Y3KNG9-F1
#
_cell.length_a   1.000
_cell.length_b   1.000
_cell.length_c   1.000
_cell.angle_alpha   90.00
_cell.angle_beta   90.00
_cell.angle_gamma   90.00
#
_symmetry.space_group_name_H-M   'P 1'
#
loop_
_entity.id
_entity.type
_entity.pdbx_description
1 polymer ?
#
loop_
_entity_poly.entity_id
_entity_poly.type
_entity_poly.pdbx_seq_one_letter_code
_entity_poly.pdbx_strand_id
1 'polypeptide(L)'
;MTPSGLAPHDPAPQPHGAAGDDAAATPAPNPLPRQNEHKAADAPDTLSPRTEPHATGPHVVGAHAANRLPRPVPDASVLTLDDPGPLLANGSSADVFALDDDYVLRRYRGNHDAAHEARILRHVAAHGFPVPAVYLSEGPNLLMERLHGPTLLQALAAGEVAIGDAAQILVDLHEQLHAIPPAPDAPVDESQWPFVPTGPVVVHLDLHPGNVVLSDTRGPTLVDWANARAATAELDVALSALILAEVAVDAGGDYSHAARALLAAFLVRSAVSPIDALEEATRTRRADPGLVTGERELVEEAGELVRDLIRVAS
;
A
#
# COMPACT_ATOMS: atom_id res chain seq x y z
N MET A 1 14.19 -0.42 9.16
CA MET A 1 13.62 0.95 9.30
C MET A 1 12.23 0.94 8.64
N THR A 2 11.26 1.74 9.09
CA THR A 2 10.01 1.93 8.32
C THR A 2 10.33 2.76 7.07
N PRO A 3 9.88 2.36 5.87
CA PRO A 3 10.11 3.16 4.66
C PRO A 3 9.53 4.57 4.83
N SER A 4 10.25 5.58 4.36
CA SER A 4 9.81 6.97 4.48
C SER A 4 8.53 7.16 3.67
N GLY A 5 7.41 7.29 4.39
CA GLY A 5 6.05 7.32 3.84
C GLY A 5 4.97 6.93 4.86
N LEU A 6 5.35 6.27 5.97
CA LEU A 6 4.47 6.03 7.12
C LEU A 6 5.04 6.71 8.36
N ALA A 7 4.40 7.81 8.79
CA ALA A 7 4.64 8.36 10.11
C ALA A 7 4.19 7.36 11.19
N PRO A 8 4.90 7.23 12.32
CA PRO A 8 4.40 6.49 13.47
C PRO A 8 3.23 7.25 14.08
N HIS A 9 2.06 6.61 14.16
CA HIS A 9 0.90 7.18 14.85
C HIS A 9 1.06 7.06 16.38
N ASP A 10 0.84 8.17 17.06
CA ASP A 10 0.64 8.26 18.51
C ASP A 10 -0.54 7.39 18.97
N PRO A 11 -0.45 6.71 20.14
CA PRO A 11 -1.57 5.97 20.70
C PRO A 11 -2.65 6.91 21.27
N ALA A 12 -3.91 6.49 21.13
CA ALA A 12 -5.11 7.17 21.62
C ALA A 12 -5.07 7.55 23.12
N PRO A 13 -5.78 8.61 23.56
CA PRO A 13 -5.67 9.15 24.91
C PRO A 13 -6.33 8.22 25.95
N GLN A 14 -5.59 7.88 26.99
CA GLN A 14 -6.10 7.24 28.21
C GLN A 14 -6.65 8.29 29.19
N PRO A 15 -7.70 7.97 29.96
CA PRO A 15 -8.35 8.91 30.87
C PRO A 15 -7.55 9.11 32.17
N HIS A 16 -7.66 10.31 32.73
CA HIS A 16 -7.03 10.75 33.97
C HIS A 16 -7.30 9.84 35.18
N GLY A 17 -6.23 9.51 35.91
CA GLY A 17 -6.27 8.93 37.26
C GLY A 17 -5.01 9.31 38.04
N ALA A 18 -5.18 9.73 39.29
CA ALA A 18 -4.23 10.50 40.09
C ALA A 18 -3.20 9.65 40.89
N ALA A 19 -2.07 10.32 41.18
CA ALA A 19 -1.20 10.24 42.36
C ALA A 19 -0.27 9.02 42.57
N GLY A 20 1.00 9.32 42.93
CA GLY A 20 1.85 8.45 43.76
C GLY A 20 3.33 8.43 43.37
N ASP A 21 4.17 9.00 44.22
CA ASP A 21 5.64 9.06 44.18
C ASP A 21 6.36 7.68 44.30
N ASP A 22 7.67 7.75 44.00
CA ASP A 22 8.81 6.99 44.55
C ASP A 22 9.52 5.89 43.70
N ALA A 23 10.75 6.28 43.31
CA ALA A 23 12.05 5.62 43.53
C ALA A 23 12.35 4.18 43.01
N ALA A 24 13.26 4.16 42.04
CA ALA A 24 14.53 3.41 41.96
C ALA A 24 14.60 1.90 42.32
N ALA A 25 15.09 1.12 41.35
CA ALA A 25 16.25 0.21 41.43
C ALA A 25 16.04 -1.18 40.79
N THR A 26 16.83 -1.47 39.75
CA THR A 26 17.25 -2.83 39.33
C THR A 26 18.32 -3.37 40.30
N PRO A 27 18.49 -4.70 40.49
CA PRO A 27 19.25 -5.51 39.51
C PRO A 27 18.79 -6.99 39.34
N ALA A 28 19.40 -7.63 38.33
CA ALA A 28 19.27 -9.00 37.80
C ALA A 28 19.84 -10.14 38.71
N PRO A 29 20.11 -11.40 38.24
CA PRO A 29 19.21 -12.46 37.75
C PRO A 29 19.44 -13.88 38.36
N ASN A 30 18.64 -14.86 37.87
CA ASN A 30 18.83 -16.34 37.80
C ASN A 30 18.53 -17.23 39.03
N PRO A 31 18.33 -18.58 38.92
CA PRO A 31 18.15 -19.47 37.74
C PRO A 31 16.99 -20.51 37.81
N LEU A 32 16.79 -21.25 36.72
CA LEU A 32 15.94 -22.46 36.56
C LEU A 32 16.30 -23.63 37.51
N PRO A 33 15.38 -24.61 37.68
CA PRO A 33 15.70 -25.95 37.16
C PRO A 33 14.54 -26.79 36.57
N ARG A 34 14.89 -27.48 35.47
CA ARG A 34 14.65 -28.91 35.07
C ARG A 34 13.27 -29.60 35.21
N GLN A 35 12.78 -30.02 34.03
CA GLN A 35 12.46 -31.40 33.57
C GLN A 35 11.66 -32.35 34.47
N ASN A 36 10.58 -32.92 33.90
CA ASN A 36 10.43 -34.37 33.81
C ASN A 36 9.41 -34.79 32.73
N GLU A 37 9.88 -35.69 31.86
CA GLU A 37 9.13 -36.52 30.92
C GLU A 37 8.43 -37.68 31.65
N HIS A 38 7.40 -38.26 31.01
CA HIS A 38 6.98 -39.69 30.94
C HIS A 38 5.44 -39.73 30.73
N LYS A 39 4.80 -40.63 29.97
CA LYS A 39 5.14 -41.62 28.94
C LYS A 39 3.79 -42.25 28.51
N ALA A 40 3.62 -42.47 27.21
CA ALA A 40 2.73 -43.37 26.45
C ALA A 40 1.61 -44.20 27.14
N ALA A 41 0.45 -44.33 26.48
CA ALA A 41 0.03 -45.57 25.77
C ALA A 41 -1.40 -45.51 25.16
N ASP A 42 -1.53 -46.22 24.03
CA ASP A 42 -2.70 -46.93 23.46
C ASP A 42 -3.89 -46.22 22.77
N ALA A 43 -4.08 -46.65 21.52
CA ALA A 43 -5.31 -46.64 20.72
C ALA A 43 -5.75 -48.13 20.52
N PRO A 44 -6.83 -48.48 19.79
CA PRO A 44 -7.97 -47.72 19.26
C PRO A 44 -9.34 -48.35 19.67
N ASP A 45 -10.48 -47.67 19.45
CA ASP A 45 -11.61 -48.24 18.69
C ASP A 45 -12.79 -47.26 18.52
N THR A 46 -13.52 -47.55 17.46
CA THR A 46 -14.68 -46.95 16.81
C THR A 46 -15.96 -46.77 17.66
N LEU A 47 -16.68 -45.65 17.47
CA LEU A 47 -18.10 -45.56 17.07
C LEU A 47 -18.63 -44.11 17.28
N SER A 48 -19.21 -43.52 16.22
CA SER A 48 -20.08 -42.35 16.34
C SER A 48 -21.41 -42.74 17.03
N PRO A 49 -22.09 -41.79 17.70
CA PRO A 49 -23.20 -41.16 17.01
C PRO A 49 -23.35 -39.65 17.23
N ARG A 50 -23.97 -39.06 16.20
CA ARG A 50 -24.49 -37.70 16.05
C ARG A 50 -24.99 -37.05 17.34
N THR A 51 -24.45 -35.87 17.64
CA THR A 51 -25.13 -34.84 18.42
C THR A 51 -24.90 -33.51 17.73
N GLU A 52 -25.97 -32.85 17.29
CA GLU A 52 -25.91 -31.52 16.69
C GLU A 52 -25.54 -30.45 17.72
N PRO A 53 -24.62 -29.51 17.41
CA PRO A 53 -24.45 -28.31 18.21
C PRO A 53 -25.24 -27.13 17.61
N HIS A 54 -26.03 -26.53 18.49
CA HIS A 54 -26.52 -25.14 18.48
C HIS A 54 -25.80 -24.20 17.51
N ALA A 55 -26.56 -23.67 16.56
CA ALA A 55 -26.20 -22.49 15.79
C ALA A 55 -26.24 -21.24 16.69
N THR A 56 -25.09 -20.80 17.19
CA THR A 56 -24.88 -19.42 17.61
C THR A 56 -24.39 -18.64 16.40
N GLY A 57 -25.30 -17.95 15.73
CA GLY A 57 -24.95 -17.03 14.64
C GLY A 57 -24.08 -15.88 15.14
N PRO A 58 -23.13 -15.38 14.35
CA PRO A 58 -22.38 -14.19 14.72
C PRO A 58 -23.33 -12.98 14.72
N HIS A 59 -23.30 -12.24 15.83
CA HIS A 59 -23.92 -10.93 15.96
C HIS A 59 -23.37 -10.00 14.88
N VAL A 60 -24.22 -9.67 13.91
CA VAL A 60 -24.02 -8.60 12.95
C VAL A 60 -23.98 -7.29 13.71
N VAL A 61 -22.78 -6.74 13.94
CA VAL A 61 -22.61 -5.31 14.22
C VAL A 61 -22.33 -4.63 12.87
N GLY A 62 -23.34 -4.64 12.02
CA GLY A 62 -23.35 -3.98 10.72
C GLY A 62 -24.56 -3.08 10.65
N ALA A 63 -24.42 -1.85 11.17
CA ALA A 63 -25.52 -0.89 11.16
C ALA A 63 -25.04 0.56 11.16
N HIS A 64 -24.10 0.95 10.29
CA HIS A 64 -23.91 2.39 9.99
C HIS A 64 -23.56 2.74 8.53
N ALA A 65 -23.22 1.79 7.64
CA ALA A 65 -23.00 2.08 6.22
C ALA A 65 -24.26 1.77 5.39
N ALA A 66 -25.38 2.43 5.68
CA ALA A 66 -26.58 2.32 4.87
C ALA A 66 -27.05 3.72 4.44
N ASN A 67 -26.83 4.01 3.15
CA ASN A 67 -27.59 4.99 2.37
C ASN A 67 -27.40 6.47 2.74
N ARG A 68 -26.15 6.94 2.92
CA ARG A 68 -25.87 8.38 2.81
C ARG A 68 -25.78 8.70 1.32
N LEU A 69 -26.69 9.52 0.80
CA LEU A 69 -26.48 10.14 -0.51
C LEU A 69 -25.15 10.91 -0.43
N PRO A 70 -24.25 10.79 -1.41
CA PRO A 70 -23.01 11.55 -1.40
C PRO A 70 -23.36 13.02 -1.26
N ARG A 71 -22.64 13.74 -0.38
CA ARG A 71 -22.82 15.18 -0.25
C ARG A 71 -22.61 15.84 -1.63
N PRO A 72 -23.23 17.00 -1.87
CA PRO A 72 -22.95 17.75 -3.09
C PRO A 72 -21.46 18.07 -3.15
N VAL A 73 -20.88 17.95 -4.35
CA VAL A 73 -19.48 18.31 -4.60
C VAL A 73 -19.26 19.77 -4.19
N PRO A 74 -18.31 20.05 -3.28
CA PRO A 74 -17.96 21.41 -2.90
C PRO A 74 -17.57 22.28 -4.10
N ASP A 75 -17.75 23.59 -3.98
CA ASP A 75 -17.29 24.51 -5.02
C ASP A 75 -15.76 24.66 -5.01
N ALA A 76 -15.19 25.20 -6.10
CA ALA A 76 -13.75 25.28 -6.31
C ALA A 76 -12.99 26.10 -5.25
N SER A 77 -13.67 26.93 -4.44
CA SER A 77 -13.00 27.68 -3.36
C SER A 77 -12.33 26.77 -2.33
N VAL A 78 -12.77 25.50 -2.19
CA VAL A 78 -12.15 24.56 -1.25
C VAL A 78 -10.71 24.20 -1.62
N LEU A 79 -10.31 24.37 -2.89
CA LEU A 79 -8.97 24.03 -3.36
C LEU A 79 -7.89 24.93 -2.75
N THR A 80 -8.25 26.18 -2.42
CA THR A 80 -7.32 27.21 -1.94
C THR A 80 -7.50 27.54 -0.46
N LEU A 81 -8.17 26.67 0.32
CA LEU A 81 -8.28 26.88 1.76
C LEU A 81 -6.90 26.87 2.43
N ASP A 82 -6.67 27.83 3.31
CA ASP A 82 -5.44 27.92 4.12
C ASP A 82 -5.38 26.78 5.15
N ASP A 83 -6.53 26.45 5.77
CA ASP A 83 -6.71 25.34 6.70
C ASP A 83 -7.84 24.42 6.20
N PRO A 84 -7.53 23.48 5.28
CA PRO A 84 -8.51 22.58 4.69
C PRO A 84 -8.98 21.47 5.65
N GLY A 85 -8.34 21.31 6.81
CA GLY A 85 -8.66 20.28 7.80
C GLY A 85 -7.44 19.41 8.18
N PRO A 86 -7.67 18.31 8.94
CA PRO A 86 -6.59 17.46 9.43
C PRO A 86 -5.76 16.85 8.30
N LEU A 87 -4.43 16.85 8.47
CA LEU A 87 -3.51 16.16 7.58
C LEU A 87 -3.67 14.64 7.74
N LEU A 88 -4.05 13.95 6.67
CA LEU A 88 -4.19 12.51 6.63
C LEU A 88 -2.89 11.81 6.22
N ALA A 89 -2.20 12.37 5.23
CA ALA A 89 -0.95 11.84 4.72
C ALA A 89 -0.02 12.95 4.27
N ASN A 90 1.28 12.75 4.50
CA ASN A 90 2.36 13.63 4.05
C ASN A 90 3.28 12.79 3.16
N GLY A 91 3.15 12.96 1.84
CA GLY A 91 4.00 12.30 0.85
C GLY A 91 5.28 13.09 0.60
N SER A 92 6.13 12.60 -0.31
CA SER A 92 7.37 13.30 -0.71
C SER A 92 7.09 14.61 -1.45
N SER A 93 6.02 14.64 -2.25
CA SER A 93 5.67 15.77 -3.12
C SER A 93 4.34 16.45 -2.79
N ALA A 94 3.44 15.79 -2.04
CA ALA A 94 2.10 16.30 -1.78
C ALA A 94 1.62 16.00 -0.36
N ASP A 95 0.78 16.90 0.15
CA ASP A 95 0.05 16.75 1.40
C ASP A 95 -1.42 16.41 1.08
N VAL A 96 -2.03 15.53 1.88
CA VAL A 96 -3.43 15.12 1.73
C VAL A 96 -4.21 15.47 3.00
N PHE A 97 -5.24 16.28 2.87
CA PHE A 97 -6.06 16.78 3.98
C PHE A 97 -7.47 16.21 3.92
N ALA A 98 -8.03 15.87 5.08
CA ALA A 98 -9.45 15.54 5.22
C ALA A 98 -10.27 16.83 5.19
N LEU A 99 -11.01 17.06 4.11
CA LEU A 99 -11.97 18.16 4.05
C LEU A 99 -13.22 17.82 4.88
N ASP A 100 -13.73 16.60 4.68
CA ASP A 100 -14.78 16.00 5.52
C ASP A 100 -14.81 14.47 5.36
N ASP A 101 -15.94 13.83 5.67
CA ASP A 101 -16.12 12.38 5.54
C ASP A 101 -16.08 11.90 4.08
N ASP A 102 -16.42 12.74 3.10
CA ASP A 102 -16.60 12.33 1.70
C ASP A 102 -15.45 12.79 0.80
N TYR A 103 -14.71 13.85 1.20
CA TYR A 103 -13.71 14.49 0.37
C TYR A 103 -12.34 14.65 1.04
N VAL A 104 -11.30 14.51 0.23
CA VAL A 104 -9.92 14.91 0.56
C VAL A 104 -9.43 15.98 -0.40
N LEU A 105 -8.58 16.87 0.12
CA LEU A 105 -7.81 17.82 -0.67
C LEU A 105 -6.36 17.30 -0.76
N ARG A 106 -5.91 16.95 -1.97
CA ARG A 106 -4.50 16.70 -2.26
C ARG A 106 -3.86 17.98 -2.77
N ARG A 107 -2.75 18.40 -2.18
CA ARG A 107 -2.00 19.61 -2.56
C ARG A 107 -0.54 19.29 -2.79
N TYR A 108 -0.10 19.48 -4.03
CA TYR A 108 1.32 19.37 -4.36
C TYR A 108 2.11 20.56 -3.83
N ARG A 109 3.33 20.28 -3.37
CA ARG A 109 4.31 21.29 -2.98
C ARG A 109 5.12 21.73 -4.20
N GLY A 110 5.64 22.96 -4.18
CA GLY A 110 6.44 23.49 -5.30
C GLY A 110 5.60 23.79 -6.55
N ASN A 111 6.18 23.59 -7.74
CA ASN A 111 5.57 23.96 -9.03
C ASN A 111 4.84 22.81 -9.74
N HIS A 112 4.51 21.74 -9.03
CA HIS A 112 3.83 20.58 -9.64
C HIS A 112 2.37 20.90 -9.97
N ASP A 113 1.96 20.57 -11.20
CA ASP A 113 0.57 20.69 -11.65
C ASP A 113 -0.17 19.36 -11.47
N ALA A 114 -1.30 19.41 -10.79
CA ALA A 114 -2.19 18.29 -10.55
C ALA A 114 -2.93 17.79 -11.80
N ALA A 115 -2.93 18.56 -12.89
CA ALA A 115 -3.70 18.25 -14.09
C ALA A 115 -3.30 16.92 -14.72
N HIS A 116 -2.03 16.50 -14.62
CA HIS A 116 -1.58 15.20 -15.13
C HIS A 116 -2.22 14.04 -14.38
N GLU A 117 -2.10 14.03 -13.05
CA GLU A 117 -2.72 13.02 -12.19
C GLU A 117 -4.24 12.98 -12.40
N ALA A 118 -4.90 14.15 -12.43
CA ALA A 118 -6.34 14.25 -12.63
C ALA A 118 -6.81 13.64 -13.96
N ARG A 119 -6.02 13.79 -15.04
CA ARG A 119 -6.33 13.20 -16.34
C ARG A 119 -6.24 11.67 -16.29
N ILE A 120 -5.16 11.13 -15.70
CA ILE A 120 -4.97 9.68 -15.61
C ILE A 120 -6.06 9.06 -14.75
N LEU A 121 -6.33 9.61 -13.56
CA LEU A 121 -7.39 9.12 -12.67
C LEU A 121 -8.75 9.07 -13.37
N ARG A 122 -9.13 10.13 -14.11
CA ARG A 122 -10.37 10.14 -14.89
C ARG A 122 -10.36 9.10 -16.00
N HIS A 123 -9.24 8.92 -16.70
CA HIS A 123 -9.10 7.96 -17.79
C HIS A 123 -9.24 6.52 -17.29
N VAL A 124 -8.52 6.13 -16.23
CA VAL A 124 -8.60 4.77 -15.69
C VAL A 124 -9.95 4.50 -15.03
N ALA A 125 -10.55 5.49 -14.36
CA ALA A 125 -11.91 5.40 -13.83
C ALA A 125 -12.95 5.16 -14.94
N ALA A 126 -12.81 5.84 -16.09
CA ALA A 126 -13.69 5.64 -17.24
C ALA A 126 -13.58 4.23 -17.85
N HIS A 127 -12.47 3.53 -17.61
CA HIS A 127 -12.27 2.12 -17.97
C HIS A 127 -12.69 1.15 -16.85
N GLY A 128 -13.25 1.66 -15.75
CA GLY A 128 -13.72 0.85 -14.62
C GLY A 128 -12.62 0.43 -13.64
N PHE A 129 -11.41 0.98 -13.75
CA PHE A 129 -10.32 0.68 -12.80
C PHE A 129 -10.63 1.26 -11.41
N PRO A 130 -10.33 0.54 -10.30
CA PRO A 130 -10.66 1.00 -8.96
C PRO A 130 -9.71 2.12 -8.49
N VAL A 131 -10.20 3.37 -8.57
CA VAL A 131 -9.51 4.59 -8.11
C VAL A 131 -10.44 5.52 -7.33
N PRO A 132 -9.90 6.43 -6.50
CA PRO A 132 -10.69 7.54 -5.97
C PRO A 132 -11.18 8.44 -7.09
N ALA A 133 -12.44 8.88 -7.01
CA ALA A 133 -12.97 9.85 -7.96
C ALA A 133 -12.26 11.21 -7.82
N VAL A 134 -12.01 11.89 -8.95
CA VAL A 134 -11.50 13.26 -8.98
C VAL A 134 -12.63 14.21 -9.36
N TYR A 135 -12.95 15.13 -8.47
CA TYR A 135 -14.04 16.08 -8.65
C TYR A 135 -13.54 17.38 -9.28
N LEU A 136 -12.51 17.98 -8.70
CA LEU A 136 -11.93 19.24 -9.16
C LEU A 136 -10.39 19.15 -9.22
N SER A 137 -9.78 19.91 -10.12
CA SER A 137 -8.33 20.04 -10.22
C SER A 137 -7.99 21.42 -10.74
N GLU A 138 -7.18 22.16 -9.99
CA GLU A 138 -6.71 23.51 -10.36
C GLU A 138 -5.32 23.75 -9.77
N GLY A 139 -4.36 24.09 -10.64
CA GLY A 139 -2.96 24.28 -10.26
C GLY A 139 -2.41 23.05 -9.52
N PRO A 140 -1.82 23.19 -8.33
CA PRO A 140 -1.27 22.08 -7.57
C PRO A 140 -2.31 21.26 -6.78
N ASN A 141 -3.61 21.58 -6.88
CA ASN A 141 -4.63 21.02 -5.99
C ASN A 141 -5.58 20.05 -6.71
N LEU A 142 -5.94 18.96 -6.03
CA LEU A 142 -7.05 18.07 -6.41
C LEU A 142 -8.05 17.93 -5.27
N LEU A 143 -9.34 18.06 -5.60
CA LEU A 143 -10.42 17.58 -4.74
C LEU A 143 -10.79 16.17 -5.18
N MET A 144 -10.66 15.22 -4.25
CA MET A 144 -10.82 13.80 -4.52
C MET A 144 -11.76 13.14 -3.53
N GLU A 145 -12.28 11.99 -3.90
CA GLU A 145 -13.03 11.11 -3.01
C GLU A 145 -12.16 10.66 -1.85
N ARG A 146 -12.73 10.72 -0.64
CA ARG A 146 -12.13 10.12 0.54
C ARG A 146 -12.43 8.63 0.59
N LEU A 147 -11.39 7.81 0.59
CA LEU A 147 -11.50 6.38 0.84
C LEU A 147 -11.45 6.10 2.34
N HIS A 148 -12.22 5.11 2.77
CA HIS A 148 -12.24 4.62 4.16
C HIS A 148 -11.89 3.14 4.18
N GLY A 149 -11.05 2.75 5.15
CA GLY A 149 -10.51 1.41 5.29
C GLY A 149 -8.98 1.43 5.49
N PRO A 150 -8.37 0.33 5.95
CA PRO A 150 -6.94 0.23 6.08
C PRO A 150 -6.26 0.13 4.71
N THR A 151 -4.97 0.47 4.64
CA THR A 151 -4.15 0.07 3.49
C THR A 151 -3.90 -1.44 3.51
N LEU A 152 -3.59 -2.03 2.36
CA LEU A 152 -3.20 -3.44 2.28
C LEU A 152 -1.95 -3.72 3.13
N LEU A 153 -1.03 -2.76 3.23
CA LEU A 153 0.12 -2.85 4.13
C LEU A 153 -0.30 -2.90 5.60
N GLN A 154 -1.24 -2.06 6.03
CA GLN A 154 -1.76 -2.07 7.40
C GLN A 154 -2.45 -3.40 7.72
N ALA A 155 -3.28 -3.91 6.80
CA ALA A 155 -3.95 -5.19 6.96
C ALA A 155 -2.98 -6.38 6.98
N LEU A 156 -1.92 -6.35 6.17
CA LEU A 156 -0.82 -7.32 6.21
C LEU A 156 -0.10 -7.29 7.57
N ALA A 157 0.25 -6.10 8.06
CA ALA A 157 0.94 -5.93 9.34
C ALA A 157 0.08 -6.38 10.53
N ALA A 158 -1.24 -6.19 10.45
CA ALA A 158 -2.21 -6.67 11.43
C ALA A 158 -2.51 -8.17 11.32
N GLY A 159 -2.04 -8.85 10.26
CA GLY A 159 -2.34 -10.25 9.98
C GLY A 159 -3.78 -10.52 9.56
N GLU A 160 -4.51 -9.48 9.14
CA GLU A 160 -5.90 -9.56 8.68
C GLU A 160 -5.99 -10.07 7.24
N VAL A 161 -4.94 -9.86 6.45
CA VAL A 161 -4.80 -10.39 5.09
C VAL A 161 -3.56 -11.28 5.02
N ALA A 162 -3.71 -12.48 4.46
CA ALA A 162 -2.59 -13.38 4.26
C ALA A 162 -1.68 -12.90 3.12
N ILE A 163 -0.38 -13.18 3.22
CA ILE A 163 0.63 -12.77 2.22
C ILE A 163 0.25 -13.22 0.80
N GLY A 164 -0.28 -14.45 0.65
CA GLY A 164 -0.70 -14.98 -0.64
C GLY A 164 -1.87 -14.22 -1.26
N ASP A 165 -2.81 -13.74 -0.43
CA ASP A 165 -3.96 -12.96 -0.88
C ASP A 165 -3.55 -11.53 -1.23
N ALA A 166 -2.65 -10.93 -0.45
CA ALA A 166 -2.06 -9.64 -0.78
C ALA A 166 -1.28 -9.69 -2.11
N ALA A 167 -0.48 -10.73 -2.35
CA ALA A 167 0.19 -10.93 -3.63
C ALA A 167 -0.82 -11.01 -4.79
N GLN A 168 -1.93 -11.73 -4.60
CA GLN A 168 -2.98 -11.82 -5.62
C GLN A 168 -3.62 -10.47 -5.89
N ILE A 169 -3.93 -9.68 -4.85
CA ILE A 169 -4.48 -8.32 -5.01
C ILE A 169 -3.56 -7.43 -5.85
N LEU A 170 -2.25 -7.45 -5.60
CA LEU A 170 -1.29 -6.66 -6.40
C LEU A 170 -1.27 -7.12 -7.87
N VAL A 171 -1.29 -8.43 -8.12
CA VAL A 171 -1.33 -9.00 -9.47
C VAL A 171 -2.62 -8.62 -10.19
N ASP A 172 -3.78 -8.80 -9.54
CA ASP A 172 -5.09 -8.47 -10.13
C ASP A 172 -5.19 -6.98 -10.48
N LEU A 173 -4.61 -6.10 -9.66
CA LEU A 173 -4.55 -4.66 -9.96
C LEU A 173 -3.63 -4.35 -11.15
N HIS A 174 -2.47 -5.00 -11.25
CA HIS A 174 -1.62 -4.86 -12.44
C HIS A 174 -2.33 -5.37 -13.71
N GLU A 175 -2.94 -6.55 -13.67
CA GLU A 175 -3.65 -7.12 -14.83
C GLU A 175 -4.78 -6.21 -15.30
N GLN A 176 -5.59 -5.68 -14.37
CA GLN A 176 -6.65 -4.73 -14.69
C GLN A 176 -6.09 -3.41 -15.25
N LEU A 177 -4.98 -2.90 -14.71
CA LEU A 177 -4.40 -1.64 -15.15
C LEU A 177 -3.76 -1.76 -16.53
N HIS A 178 -3.02 -2.85 -16.76
CA HIS A 178 -2.32 -3.12 -18.02
C HIS A 178 -3.28 -3.48 -19.16
N ALA A 179 -4.56 -3.73 -18.88
CA ALA A 179 -5.59 -3.82 -19.90
C ALA A 179 -6.03 -2.45 -20.48
N ILE A 180 -5.61 -1.34 -19.86
CA ILE A 180 -6.05 0.02 -20.23
C ILE A 180 -5.02 0.67 -21.16
N PRO A 181 -5.43 1.10 -22.37
CA PRO A 181 -4.53 1.80 -23.29
C PRO A 181 -4.19 3.20 -22.75
N PRO A 182 -3.05 3.80 -23.17
CA PRO A 182 -2.68 5.16 -22.84
C PRO A 182 -3.79 6.16 -23.16
N ALA A 183 -3.92 7.18 -22.32
CA ALA A 183 -4.81 8.30 -22.61
C ALA A 183 -4.36 8.99 -23.92
N PRO A 184 -5.29 9.24 -24.87
CA PRO A 184 -4.97 9.97 -26.09
C PRO A 184 -4.38 11.35 -25.78
N ASP A 185 -3.35 11.74 -26.52
CA ASP A 185 -2.74 13.09 -26.45
C ASP A 185 -2.27 13.52 -25.05
N ALA A 186 -1.96 12.58 -24.16
CA ALA A 186 -1.43 12.90 -22.84
C ALA A 186 -0.01 13.50 -23.00
N PRO A 187 0.21 14.79 -22.65
CA PRO A 187 1.54 15.35 -22.67
C PRO A 187 2.40 14.60 -21.65
N VAL A 188 3.56 14.12 -22.10
CA VAL A 188 4.56 13.54 -21.21
C VAL A 188 5.22 14.70 -20.48
N ASP A 189 4.95 14.83 -19.18
CA ASP A 189 5.70 15.77 -18.35
C ASP A 189 7.06 15.14 -18.01
N GLU A 190 8.03 15.34 -18.89
CA GLU A 190 9.42 14.88 -18.71
C GLU A 190 10.12 15.53 -17.51
N SER A 191 9.51 16.56 -16.90
CA SER A 191 10.05 17.21 -15.70
C SER A 191 9.65 16.52 -14.39
N GLN A 192 8.74 15.54 -14.43
CA GLN A 192 8.20 14.87 -13.25
C GLN A 192 8.57 13.39 -13.19
N TRP A 193 9.28 13.02 -12.11
CA TRP A 193 9.81 11.67 -11.83
C TRP A 193 10.82 11.19 -12.90
N PRO A 194 11.80 10.32 -12.58
CA PRO A 194 12.82 9.96 -13.55
C PRO A 194 12.22 9.50 -14.88
N PHE A 195 12.88 9.88 -15.97
CA PHE A 195 12.43 9.56 -17.32
C PHE A 195 12.20 8.05 -17.46
N VAL A 196 11.04 7.69 -17.98
CA VAL A 196 10.73 6.33 -18.44
C VAL A 196 10.22 6.40 -19.88
N PRO A 197 10.61 5.44 -20.74
CA PRO A 197 10.09 5.33 -22.10
C PRO A 197 8.58 5.14 -22.11
N THR A 198 7.92 5.77 -23.08
CA THR A 198 6.50 5.54 -23.33
C THR A 198 6.25 4.11 -23.83
N GLY A 199 5.07 3.58 -23.55
CA GLY A 199 4.69 2.22 -23.90
C GLY A 199 3.19 2.07 -24.13
N PRO A 200 2.73 0.82 -24.35
CA PRO A 200 1.41 0.54 -24.90
C PRO A 200 0.27 0.53 -23.88
N VAL A 201 0.54 0.71 -22.59
CA VAL A 201 -0.46 0.61 -21.50
C VAL A 201 -0.29 1.73 -20.49
N VAL A 202 -1.33 2.00 -19.69
CA VAL A 202 -1.21 2.81 -18.48
C VAL A 202 -0.49 1.99 -17.41
N VAL A 203 0.42 2.64 -16.66
CA VAL A 203 1.19 2.06 -15.56
C VAL A 203 1.14 2.95 -14.33
N HIS A 204 1.35 2.38 -13.14
CA HIS A 204 1.34 3.13 -11.88
C HIS A 204 2.74 3.64 -11.50
N LEU A 205 3.76 2.80 -11.69
CA LEU A 205 5.18 3.00 -11.34
C LEU A 205 5.51 3.12 -9.85
N ASP A 206 4.50 2.94 -8.99
CA ASP A 206 4.64 2.93 -7.52
C ASP A 206 3.58 2.02 -6.86
N LEU A 207 3.27 0.90 -7.49
CA LEU A 207 2.24 -0.01 -7.00
C LEU A 207 2.86 -0.91 -5.91
N HIS A 208 2.45 -0.69 -4.66
CA HIS A 208 2.85 -1.52 -3.53
C HIS A 208 1.73 -1.53 -2.47
N PRO A 209 1.77 -2.42 -1.45
CA PRO A 209 0.70 -2.54 -0.47
C PRO A 209 0.33 -1.26 0.29
N GLY A 210 1.25 -0.30 0.39
CA GLY A 210 1.00 0.99 1.03
C GLY A 210 0.06 1.89 0.23
N ASN A 211 0.09 1.75 -1.10
CA ASN A 211 -0.72 2.54 -2.04
C ASN A 211 -2.04 1.85 -2.43
N VAL A 212 -2.40 0.75 -1.77
CA VAL A 212 -3.69 0.07 -1.97
C VAL A 212 -4.54 0.25 -0.72
N VAL A 213 -5.68 0.93 -0.84
CA VAL A 213 -6.68 1.04 0.23
C VAL A 213 -7.70 -0.07 0.08
N LEU A 214 -7.92 -0.86 1.13
CA LEU A 214 -9.01 -1.84 1.20
C LEU A 214 -10.29 -1.09 1.54
N SER A 215 -10.87 -0.42 0.52
CA SER A 215 -12.04 0.43 0.69
C SER A 215 -13.25 -0.37 1.17
N ASP A 216 -13.90 0.10 2.23
CA ASP A 216 -15.10 -0.54 2.79
C ASP A 216 -16.24 -0.69 1.76
N THR A 217 -16.23 0.14 0.71
CA THR A 217 -17.30 0.19 -0.30
C THR A 217 -16.97 -0.54 -1.60
N ARG A 218 -15.68 -0.64 -1.96
CA ARG A 218 -15.24 -1.11 -3.28
C ARG A 218 -14.12 -2.15 -3.23
N GLY A 219 -13.60 -2.48 -2.05
CA GLY A 219 -12.45 -3.35 -1.91
C GLY A 219 -11.14 -2.66 -2.32
N PRO A 220 -10.14 -3.41 -2.80
CA PRO A 220 -8.83 -2.86 -3.17
C PRO A 220 -8.95 -1.72 -4.18
N THR A 221 -8.51 -0.52 -3.77
CA THR A 221 -8.55 0.70 -4.56
C THR A 221 -7.16 1.32 -4.56
N LEU A 222 -6.60 1.58 -5.74
CA LEU A 222 -5.24 2.07 -5.89
C LEU A 222 -5.20 3.60 -5.75
N VAL A 223 -4.27 4.09 -4.94
CA VAL A 223 -4.05 5.52 -4.68
C VAL A 223 -2.61 5.91 -5.04
N ASP A 224 -2.34 7.21 -4.96
CA ASP A 224 -1.06 7.82 -5.27
C ASP A 224 -0.60 7.72 -6.73
N TRP A 225 -1.34 8.40 -7.60
CA TRP A 225 -1.17 8.33 -9.06
C TRP A 225 -0.16 9.35 -9.61
N ALA A 226 0.65 9.97 -8.74
CA ALA A 226 1.59 11.03 -9.12
C ALA A 226 2.60 10.55 -10.18
N ASN A 227 3.01 9.29 -10.08
CA ASN A 227 3.99 8.69 -10.98
C ASN A 227 3.36 8.05 -12.21
N ALA A 228 2.03 7.88 -12.27
CA ALA A 228 1.39 7.15 -13.34
C ALA A 228 1.58 7.82 -14.71
N ARG A 229 1.68 7.00 -15.77
CA ARG A 229 1.85 7.45 -17.17
C ARG A 229 1.69 6.26 -18.13
N ALA A 230 2.01 6.47 -19.40
CA ALA A 230 2.14 5.40 -20.37
C ALA A 230 3.55 4.78 -20.31
N ALA A 231 3.64 3.45 -20.17
CA ALA A 231 4.91 2.71 -20.22
C ALA A 231 4.64 1.23 -20.56
N THR A 232 5.63 0.35 -20.34
CA THR A 232 5.49 -1.09 -20.50
C THR A 232 4.99 -1.74 -19.21
N ALA A 233 4.20 -2.81 -19.33
CA ALA A 233 3.71 -3.59 -18.20
C ALA A 233 4.88 -4.19 -17.39
N GLU A 234 5.92 -4.62 -18.09
CA GLU A 234 7.15 -5.18 -17.53
C GLU A 234 7.86 -4.20 -16.60
N LEU A 235 7.92 -2.91 -16.97
CA LEU A 235 8.54 -1.88 -16.15
C LEU A 235 7.75 -1.63 -14.86
N ASP A 236 6.42 -1.63 -14.95
CA ASP A 236 5.52 -1.41 -13.81
C ASP A 236 5.62 -2.56 -12.78
N VAL A 237 5.63 -3.81 -13.28
CA VAL A 237 5.86 -5.00 -12.43
C VAL A 237 7.29 -4.99 -11.85
N ALA A 238 8.29 -4.58 -12.64
CA ALA A 238 9.68 -4.53 -12.19
C ALA A 238 9.90 -3.51 -11.07
N LEU A 239 9.30 -2.31 -11.16
CA LEU A 239 9.36 -1.32 -10.09
C LEU A 239 8.65 -1.79 -8.83
N SER A 240 7.47 -2.39 -8.96
CA SER A 240 6.73 -2.96 -7.83
C SER A 240 7.53 -4.08 -7.15
N ALA A 241 8.17 -4.96 -7.93
CA ALA A 241 9.08 -5.98 -7.42
C ALA A 241 10.30 -5.38 -6.70
N LEU A 242 10.89 -4.31 -7.23
CA LEU A 242 12.00 -3.60 -6.58
C LEU A 242 11.58 -2.96 -5.25
N ILE A 243 10.43 -2.29 -5.19
CA ILE A 243 9.93 -1.68 -3.95
C ILE A 243 9.73 -2.74 -2.87
N LEU A 244 9.16 -3.89 -3.22
CA LEU A 244 9.03 -5.03 -2.29
C LEU A 244 10.39 -5.61 -1.90
N ALA A 245 11.33 -5.69 -2.84
CA ALA A 245 12.68 -6.20 -2.61
C ALA A 245 13.52 -5.30 -1.71
N GLU A 246 13.40 -3.97 -1.83
CA GLU A 246 14.06 -2.99 -0.95
C GLU A 246 13.72 -3.26 0.53
N VAL A 247 12.43 -3.52 0.83
CA VAL A 247 12.00 -3.90 2.18
C VAL A 247 12.54 -5.27 2.59
N ALA A 248 12.65 -6.20 1.64
CA ALA A 248 13.16 -7.55 1.91
C ALA A 248 14.67 -7.58 2.20
N VAL A 249 15.45 -6.67 1.61
CA VAL A 249 16.91 -6.59 1.78
C VAL A 249 17.35 -5.65 2.91
N ASP A 250 16.45 -4.83 3.47
CA ASP A 250 16.74 -4.02 4.66
C ASP A 250 17.07 -4.91 5.87
N ALA A 251 18.36 -5.22 6.02
CA ALA A 251 18.88 -6.13 7.04
C ALA A 251 18.59 -5.58 8.44
N GLY A 252 17.78 -6.32 9.21
CA GLY A 252 17.34 -5.91 10.55
C GLY A 252 15.99 -5.20 10.56
N GLY A 253 15.30 -5.07 9.43
CA GLY A 253 13.91 -4.65 9.38
C GLY A 253 12.96 -5.75 9.87
N ASP A 254 12.01 -5.38 10.74
CA ASP A 254 11.00 -6.29 11.31
C ASP A 254 10.14 -6.99 10.24
N TYR A 255 10.03 -6.38 9.06
CA TYR A 255 9.19 -6.84 7.94
C TYR A 255 9.95 -7.59 6.83
N SER A 256 11.28 -7.70 6.92
CA SER A 256 12.15 -8.25 5.86
C SER A 256 11.71 -9.64 5.35
N HIS A 257 11.41 -10.56 6.28
CA HIS A 257 10.97 -11.92 5.94
C HIS A 257 9.60 -11.94 5.27
N ALA A 258 8.66 -11.15 5.77
CA ALA A 258 7.32 -11.05 5.21
C ALA A 258 7.34 -10.41 3.82
N ALA A 259 8.15 -9.36 3.64
CA ALA A 259 8.38 -8.71 2.34
C ALA A 259 9.01 -9.67 1.33
N ARG A 260 10.01 -10.48 1.75
CA ARG A 260 10.60 -11.51 0.87
C ARG A 260 9.57 -12.56 0.44
N ALA A 261 8.72 -13.01 1.36
CA ALA A 261 7.65 -13.96 1.06
C ALA A 261 6.58 -13.36 0.13
N LEU A 262 6.21 -12.10 0.35
CA LEU A 262 5.29 -11.36 -0.51
C LEU A 262 5.86 -11.18 -1.91
N LEU A 263 7.13 -10.76 -2.02
CA LEU A 263 7.83 -10.63 -3.29
C LEU A 263 7.86 -11.95 -4.06
N ALA A 264 8.23 -13.05 -3.40
CA ALA A 264 8.24 -14.36 -4.05
C ALA A 264 6.84 -14.78 -4.53
N ALA A 265 5.80 -14.58 -3.69
CA ALA A 265 4.43 -14.88 -4.06
C ALA A 265 3.92 -14.01 -5.22
N PHE A 266 4.29 -12.71 -5.24
CA PHE A 266 3.98 -11.77 -6.32
C PHE A 266 4.63 -12.23 -7.63
N LEU A 267 5.95 -12.46 -7.64
CA LEU A 267 6.69 -12.88 -8.83
C LEU A 267 6.18 -14.18 -9.43
N VAL A 268 5.79 -15.15 -8.60
CA VAL A 268 5.25 -16.45 -9.07
C VAL A 268 3.86 -16.31 -9.69
N ARG A 269 3.06 -15.33 -9.24
CA ARG A 269 1.68 -15.14 -9.71
C ARG A 269 1.57 -14.17 -10.89
N SER A 270 2.52 -13.25 -11.04
CA SER A 270 2.54 -12.29 -12.14
C SER A 270 2.66 -12.99 -13.49
N ALA A 271 1.71 -12.76 -14.39
CA ALA A 271 1.78 -13.23 -15.77
C ALA A 271 2.86 -12.50 -16.59
N VAL A 272 3.19 -11.26 -16.21
CA VAL A 272 4.22 -10.43 -16.82
C VAL A 272 5.54 -10.62 -16.07
N SER A 273 6.58 -11.02 -16.80
CA SER A 273 7.92 -11.17 -16.22
C SER A 273 8.63 -9.82 -16.15
N PRO A 274 9.19 -9.41 -14.99
CA PRO A 274 9.92 -8.15 -14.88
C PRO A 274 11.37 -8.23 -15.36
N ILE A 275 11.87 -9.41 -15.74
CA ILE A 275 13.31 -9.64 -15.92
C ILE A 275 13.95 -8.74 -16.98
N ASP A 276 13.25 -8.51 -18.10
CA ASP A 276 13.75 -7.72 -19.23
C ASP A 276 13.73 -6.22 -18.92
N ALA A 277 12.85 -5.77 -18.02
CA ALA A 277 12.73 -4.38 -17.61
C ALA A 277 13.52 -4.06 -16.33
N LEU A 278 14.11 -5.06 -15.66
CA LEU A 278 14.67 -4.88 -14.32
C LEU A 278 15.85 -3.91 -14.30
N GLU A 279 16.73 -3.91 -15.30
CA GLU A 279 17.83 -2.95 -15.37
C GLU A 279 17.31 -1.51 -15.47
N GLU A 280 16.26 -1.31 -16.26
CA GLU A 280 15.62 -0.02 -16.42
C GLU A 280 14.92 0.41 -15.13
N ALA A 281 14.17 -0.49 -14.50
CA ALA A 281 13.52 -0.25 -13.22
C ALA A 281 14.52 0.14 -12.13
N THR A 282 15.67 -0.55 -12.02
CA THR A 282 16.74 -0.22 -11.08
C THR A 282 17.28 1.18 -11.33
N ARG A 283 17.53 1.54 -12.60
CA ARG A 283 18.03 2.87 -12.97
C ARG A 283 17.02 3.97 -12.63
N THR A 284 15.75 3.76 -12.96
CA THR A 284 14.63 4.67 -12.66
C THR A 284 14.49 4.86 -11.16
N ARG A 285 14.43 3.76 -10.40
CA ARG A 285 14.30 3.79 -8.95
C ARG A 285 15.48 4.51 -8.30
N ARG A 286 16.73 4.28 -8.71
CA ARG A 286 17.89 5.01 -8.16
C ARG A 286 17.88 6.51 -8.42
N ALA A 287 17.24 6.95 -9.50
CA ALA A 287 17.14 8.34 -9.88
C ALA A 287 16.00 9.08 -9.16
N ASP A 288 15.15 8.37 -8.42
CA ASP A 288 14.03 8.98 -7.70
C ASP A 288 14.54 9.98 -6.62
N PRO A 289 14.10 11.25 -6.68
CA PRO A 289 14.47 12.27 -5.71
C PRO A 289 13.86 12.08 -4.31
N GLY A 290 12.77 11.31 -4.18
CA GLY A 290 12.08 10.98 -2.94
C GLY A 290 12.77 9.90 -2.09
N LEU A 291 13.61 9.05 -2.71
CA LEU A 291 14.43 8.06 -2.00
C LEU A 291 15.48 8.73 -1.10
N VAL A 292 15.46 8.41 0.19
CA VAL A 292 16.54 8.84 1.10
C VAL A 292 17.81 8.03 0.86
N THR A 293 18.97 8.54 1.30
CA THR A 293 20.28 7.93 1.00
C THR A 293 20.35 6.44 1.35
N GLY A 294 19.86 6.03 2.52
CA GLY A 294 19.89 4.62 2.94
C GLY A 294 19.01 3.71 2.07
N GLU A 295 17.83 4.17 1.67
CA GLU A 295 16.95 3.41 0.76
C GLU A 295 17.58 3.29 -0.63
N ARG A 296 18.26 4.33 -1.11
CA ARG A 296 18.95 4.33 -2.41
C ARG A 296 20.09 3.32 -2.50
N GLU A 297 20.75 3.03 -1.37
CA GLU A 297 21.82 2.03 -1.28
C GLU A 297 21.29 0.60 -1.43
N LEU A 298 20.03 0.34 -1.07
CA LEU A 298 19.39 -0.98 -1.15
C LEU A 298 18.95 -1.36 -2.57
N VAL A 299 18.81 -0.41 -3.50
CA VAL A 299 18.18 -0.64 -4.81
C VAL A 299 18.94 -1.66 -5.67
N GLU A 300 20.27 -1.68 -5.61
CA GLU A 300 21.09 -2.65 -6.37
C GLU A 300 20.93 -4.07 -5.79
N GLU A 301 21.01 -4.22 -4.47
CA GLU A 301 20.80 -5.50 -3.77
C GLU A 301 19.38 -6.03 -3.96
N ALA A 302 18.39 -5.13 -3.94
CA ALA A 302 17.00 -5.44 -4.25
C ALA A 302 16.86 -5.98 -5.69
N GLY A 303 17.54 -5.36 -6.66
CA GLY A 303 17.58 -5.85 -8.04
C GLY A 303 18.21 -7.24 -8.17
N GLU A 304 19.29 -7.52 -7.45
CA GLU A 304 19.90 -8.86 -7.39
C GLU A 304 18.93 -9.89 -6.79
N LEU A 305 18.24 -9.54 -5.69
CA LEU A 305 17.24 -10.41 -5.08
C LEU A 305 16.11 -10.78 -6.06
N VAL A 306 15.59 -9.80 -6.81
CA VAL A 306 14.53 -10.06 -7.80
C VAL A 306 15.02 -11.05 -8.87
N ARG A 307 16.25 -10.87 -9.39
CA ARG A 307 16.85 -11.80 -10.38
C ARG A 307 16.97 -13.21 -9.83
N ASP A 308 17.43 -13.34 -8.59
CA ASP A 308 17.63 -14.64 -7.96
C ASP A 308 16.32 -15.37 -7.71
N LEU A 309 15.27 -14.67 -7.24
CA LEU A 309 13.96 -15.27 -7.04
C LEU A 309 13.32 -15.74 -8.36
N ILE A 310 13.44 -14.96 -9.43
CA ILE A 310 12.96 -15.36 -10.77
C ILE A 310 13.70 -16.61 -11.26
N ARG A 311 15.03 -16.67 -11.09
CA ARG A 311 15.84 -17.83 -11.47
C ARG A 311 15.44 -19.10 -10.72
N VAL A 312 15.08 -18.99 -9.44
CA VAL A 312 14.65 -20.13 -8.61
C VAL A 312 13.23 -20.60 -8.94
N ALA A 313 12.37 -19.69 -9.41
CA ALA A 313 10.98 -20.00 -9.78
C ALA A 313 10.83 -20.55 -11.22
N SER A 314 11.85 -20.39 -12.07
CA SER A 314 11.90 -20.87 -13.47
C SER A 314 12.35 -22.32 -13.57
#